data_AF-A0AAU4T985-F1
#
_entry.id   AF-A0AAU4T985-F1
#
_cell.length_a   1.000
_cell.length_b   1.000
_cell.length_c   1.000
_cell.angle_alpha   90.00
_cell.angle_beta   90.00
_cell.angle_gamma   90.00
#
_symmetry.space_group_name_H-M   'P 1'
#
loop_
_entity.id
_entity.type
_entity.pdbx_description
1 polymer ?
#
loop_
_entity_poly.entity_id
_entity_poly.type
_entity_poly.pdbx_seq_one_letter_code
_entity_poly.pdbx_strand_id
1 'polypeptide(L)'
;MTLKVLGETPAYLETQSDVSEYLDSVFAEGHRLKSSVDLAFQVIWDVVSDKVYASPPDNVLSVGINFSSEYAGILWYCEGIISQRVSAEIGHDVANHAWVSLNPAPPEPDPKVLSDPGCPTFFDRVSALPLSSIRPVVEEYYREGTGFRPTQVQWVKGHYTGELYAEEEEA
;
A
#
# COMPACT_ATOMS: atom_id res chain seq x y z
N MET A 1 18.03 -4.68 -4.57
CA MET A 1 16.56 -4.63 -4.39
C MET A 1 16.14 -3.18 -4.62
N THR A 2 15.01 -2.98 -5.26
CA THR A 2 14.54 -1.69 -5.77
C THR A 2 13.06 -1.55 -5.46
N LEU A 3 12.61 -0.36 -5.08
CA LEU A 3 11.18 -0.05 -4.97
C LEU A 3 10.70 0.48 -6.31
N LYS A 4 9.82 -0.28 -6.97
CA LYS A 4 9.13 0.18 -8.16
C LYS A 4 7.87 0.90 -7.74
N VAL A 5 7.72 2.15 -8.16
CA VAL A 5 6.45 2.87 -8.10
C VAL A 5 5.66 2.51 -9.34
N LEU A 6 4.50 1.90 -9.16
CA LEU A 6 3.58 1.53 -10.21
C LEU A 6 2.81 2.77 -10.71
N GLY A 7 2.48 2.77 -11.99
CA GLY A 7 1.78 3.87 -12.67
C GLY A 7 2.00 3.81 -14.17
N GLU A 8 1.44 4.76 -14.91
CA GLU A 8 1.60 4.85 -16.37
C GLU A 8 3.07 4.92 -16.79
N THR A 9 3.88 5.64 -16.02
CA THR A 9 5.34 5.68 -16.15
C THR A 9 5.96 5.22 -14.84
N PRO A 10 6.40 3.96 -14.73
CA PRO A 10 6.93 3.44 -13.47
C PRO A 10 8.26 4.10 -13.12
N ALA A 11 8.42 4.44 -11.84
CA ALA A 11 9.69 4.93 -11.29
C ALA A 11 10.39 3.80 -10.53
N TYR A 12 11.72 3.81 -10.53
CA TYR A 12 12.55 2.80 -9.87
C TYR A 12 13.46 3.50 -8.86
N LEU A 13 13.25 3.21 -7.58
CA LEU A 13 13.95 3.84 -6.46
C LEU A 13 14.94 2.82 -5.90
N GLU A 14 16.24 3.08 -6.05
CA GLU A 14 17.31 2.12 -5.77
C GLU A 14 18.01 2.41 -4.43
N THR A 15 17.80 3.60 -3.86
CA THR A 15 18.35 4.00 -2.58
C THR A 15 17.28 4.48 -1.61
N GLN A 16 17.59 4.48 -0.30
CA GLN A 16 16.72 5.06 0.71
C GLN A 16 16.48 6.56 0.45
N SER A 17 17.50 7.27 -0.05
CA SER A 17 17.38 8.68 -0.41
C SER A 17 16.38 8.87 -1.54
N ASP A 18 16.41 8.01 -2.57
CA ASP A 18 15.44 8.07 -3.69
C ASP A 18 14.00 7.91 -3.19
N VAL A 19 13.78 6.99 -2.24
CA VAL A 19 12.47 6.77 -1.61
C VAL A 19 12.03 8.00 -0.82
N SER A 20 12.90 8.53 0.04
CA SER A 20 12.55 9.69 0.87
C SER A 20 12.32 10.95 0.02
N GLU A 21 13.12 11.20 -1.02
CA GLU A 21 12.97 12.30 -1.98
C GLU A 21 11.68 12.17 -2.81
N TYR A 22 11.35 10.96 -3.27
CA TYR A 22 10.10 10.70 -3.97
C TYR A 22 8.88 11.03 -3.09
N LEU A 23 8.89 10.53 -1.85
CA LEU A 23 7.83 10.81 -0.88
C LEU A 23 7.75 12.31 -0.55
N ASP A 24 8.87 13.00 -0.36
CA ASP A 24 8.91 14.44 -0.14
C ASP A 24 8.20 15.21 -1.27
N SER A 25 8.45 14.83 -2.53
CA SER A 25 7.77 15.42 -3.70
C SER A 25 6.27 15.17 -3.66
N VAL A 26 5.85 13.93 -3.40
CA VAL A 26 4.43 13.56 -3.34
C VAL A 26 3.70 14.36 -2.26
N PHE A 27 4.27 14.44 -1.05
CA PHE A 27 3.67 15.22 0.03
C PHE A 27 3.68 16.72 -0.29
N ALA A 28 4.75 17.26 -0.87
CA ALA A 28 4.82 18.68 -1.23
C ALA A 28 3.80 19.07 -2.32
N GLU A 29 3.60 18.22 -3.33
CA GLU A 29 2.63 18.43 -4.41
C GLU A 29 1.19 18.25 -3.96
N GLY A 30 0.93 17.22 -3.14
CA GLY A 30 -0.40 16.93 -2.61
C GLY A 30 -1.02 18.11 -1.88
N HIS A 31 -0.26 18.73 -0.98
CA HIS A 31 -0.71 19.93 -0.26
C HIS A 31 -0.94 21.14 -1.17
N ARG A 32 -0.45 21.13 -2.42
CA ARG A 32 -0.52 22.28 -3.34
C ARG A 32 -1.55 22.12 -4.45
N LEU A 33 -1.72 20.92 -5.01
CA LEU A 33 -2.37 20.74 -6.33
C LEU A 33 -3.41 19.62 -6.40
N LYS A 34 -3.37 18.61 -5.50
CA LYS A 34 -4.25 17.43 -5.59
C LYS A 34 -4.91 17.16 -4.24
N SER A 35 -6.24 17.05 -4.21
CA SER A 35 -6.96 16.68 -2.99
C SER A 35 -6.73 15.23 -2.56
N SER A 36 -6.38 14.36 -3.51
CA SER A 36 -6.08 12.95 -3.28
C SER A 36 -5.03 12.42 -4.25
N VAL A 37 -4.32 11.38 -3.83
CA VAL A 37 -3.38 10.62 -4.67
C VAL A 37 -3.48 9.14 -4.32
N ASP A 38 -3.32 8.28 -5.32
CA ASP A 38 -3.09 6.85 -5.14
C ASP A 38 -1.65 6.53 -5.56
N LEU A 39 -0.97 5.72 -4.75
CA LEU A 39 0.39 5.28 -4.97
C LEU A 39 0.40 3.76 -4.84
N ALA A 40 1.08 3.05 -5.73
CA ALA A 40 1.29 1.62 -5.55
C ALA A 40 2.77 1.29 -5.71
N PHE A 41 3.27 0.44 -4.82
CA PHE A 41 4.68 0.09 -4.75
C PHE A 41 4.86 -1.42 -4.86
N GLN A 42 5.92 -1.84 -5.54
CA GLN A 42 6.35 -3.24 -5.63
C GLN A 42 7.84 -3.33 -5.29
N VAL A 43 8.21 -4.31 -4.49
CA VAL A 43 9.61 -4.67 -4.29
C VAL A 43 10.05 -5.58 -5.43
N ILE A 44 11.13 -5.18 -6.11
CA ILE A 44 11.73 -5.97 -7.19
C ILE A 44 13.20 -6.28 -6.88
N TRP A 45 13.63 -7.48 -7.27
CA TRP A 45 15.02 -7.93 -7.11
C TRP A 45 15.79 -7.97 -8.43
N ASP A 46 15.10 -8.07 -9.57
CA ASP A 46 15.69 -8.03 -10.91
C ASP A 46 15.04 -6.93 -11.76
N VAL A 47 15.63 -5.73 -11.68
CA VAL A 47 15.17 -4.54 -12.40
C VAL A 47 15.29 -4.70 -13.92
N VAL A 48 16.30 -5.43 -14.39
CA VAL A 48 16.55 -5.60 -15.82
C VAL A 48 15.44 -6.45 -16.42
N SER A 49 15.13 -7.58 -15.77
CA SER A 49 14.04 -8.46 -16.21
C SER A 49 12.68 -7.74 -16.12
N ASP A 50 12.41 -7.02 -15.03
CA ASP A 50 11.16 -6.28 -14.86
C ASP A 50 10.93 -5.24 -15.97
N LYS A 51 11.97 -4.49 -16.37
CA LYS A 51 11.91 -3.51 -17.46
C LYS A 51 11.69 -4.14 -18.85
N VAL A 52 12.13 -5.38 -19.06
CA VAL A 52 12.03 -6.06 -20.36
C VAL A 52 10.68 -6.75 -20.53
N TYR A 53 10.21 -7.44 -19.50
CA TYR A 53 9.04 -8.31 -19.59
C TYR A 53 7.76 -7.67 -19.04
N ALA A 54 7.87 -6.63 -18.21
CA ALA A 54 6.74 -5.95 -17.57
C ALA A 54 5.74 -6.95 -16.94
N SER A 55 6.26 -7.93 -16.20
CA SER A 55 5.45 -8.95 -15.53
C SER A 55 4.41 -8.31 -14.61
N PRO A 56 3.23 -8.92 -14.45
CA PRO A 56 2.25 -8.49 -13.44
C PRO A 56 2.90 -8.42 -12.06
N PRO A 57 2.54 -7.43 -11.23
CA PRO A 57 3.13 -7.28 -9.91
C PRO A 57 2.68 -8.42 -8.98
N ASP A 58 3.61 -8.98 -8.22
CA ASP A 58 3.40 -10.15 -7.35
C ASP A 58 3.51 -9.82 -5.85
N ASN A 59 3.80 -8.57 -5.52
CA ASN A 59 3.78 -8.03 -4.17
C ASN A 59 3.49 -6.53 -4.25
N VAL A 60 2.31 -6.10 -3.80
CA VAL A 60 1.87 -4.72 -3.96
C VAL A 60 1.53 -4.12 -2.63
N LEU A 61 2.07 -2.93 -2.37
CA LEU A 61 1.65 -2.03 -1.32
C LEU A 61 1.00 -0.81 -1.98
N SER A 62 -0.32 -0.74 -1.98
CA SER A 62 -1.09 0.41 -2.45
C SER A 62 -1.41 1.35 -1.27
N VAL A 63 -1.37 2.65 -1.54
CA VAL A 63 -1.59 3.72 -0.57
C VAL A 63 -2.49 4.77 -1.23
N GLY A 64 -3.72 4.85 -0.74
CA GLY A 64 -4.63 5.94 -1.03
C GLY A 64 -4.44 7.08 -0.03
N ILE A 65 -4.34 8.31 -0.50
CA ILE A 65 -4.16 9.51 0.35
C ILE A 65 -5.26 10.52 0.02
N ASN A 66 -5.87 11.08 1.06
CA ASN A 66 -6.72 12.27 0.96
C ASN A 66 -6.10 13.42 1.77
N PHE A 67 -5.37 14.30 1.08
CA PHE A 67 -4.68 15.46 1.67
C PHE A 67 -5.64 16.46 2.32
N SER A 68 -6.90 16.53 1.86
CA SER A 68 -7.89 17.44 2.47
C SER A 68 -8.35 16.99 3.86
N SER A 69 -8.29 15.68 4.12
CA SER A 69 -8.64 15.09 5.41
C SER A 69 -7.43 14.80 6.29
N GLU A 70 -6.22 14.81 5.72
CA GLU A 70 -4.98 14.34 6.36
C GLU A 70 -5.01 12.85 6.78
N TYR A 71 -5.78 12.04 6.05
CA TYR A 71 -5.84 10.58 6.21
C TYR A 71 -5.42 9.85 4.94
N ALA A 72 -5.02 8.60 5.14
CA ALA A 72 -4.63 7.68 4.10
C ALA A 72 -5.03 6.24 4.46
N GLY A 73 -5.10 5.37 3.48
CA GLY A 73 -5.43 3.95 3.62
C GLY A 73 -4.37 3.13 2.91
N ILE A 74 -4.07 1.96 3.43
CA ILE A 74 -3.03 1.09 2.89
C ILE A 74 -3.65 -0.25 2.57
N LEU A 75 -3.34 -0.78 1.39
CA LEU A 75 -3.71 -2.10 0.92
C LEU A 75 -2.43 -2.87 0.60
N TRP A 76 -2.36 -4.13 1.00
CA TRP A 76 -1.28 -5.03 0.65
C TRP A 76 -1.83 -6.37 0.16
N TYR A 77 -1.22 -6.90 -0.88
CA TYR A 77 -1.46 -8.25 -1.37
C TYR A 77 -0.21 -8.82 -2.02
N CYS A 78 -0.16 -10.14 -2.14
CA CYS A 78 0.91 -10.83 -2.85
C CYS A 78 0.38 -12.03 -3.63
N GLU A 79 1.11 -12.41 -4.67
CA GLU A 79 0.78 -13.51 -5.56
C GLU A 79 2.04 -14.31 -5.93
N GLY A 80 1.87 -15.36 -6.74
CA GLY A 80 2.97 -16.12 -7.32
C GLY A 80 3.97 -16.66 -6.30
N ILE A 81 5.26 -16.45 -6.58
CA ILE A 81 6.36 -16.94 -5.74
C ILE A 81 6.36 -16.27 -4.36
N ILE A 82 5.95 -14.99 -4.27
CA ILE A 82 5.91 -14.27 -2.99
C ILE A 82 4.83 -14.85 -2.08
N SER A 83 3.64 -15.15 -2.61
CA SER A 83 2.58 -15.80 -1.83
C SER A 83 3.04 -17.15 -1.25
N GLN A 84 3.80 -17.96 -2.01
CA GLN A 84 4.36 -19.21 -1.48
C GLN A 84 5.33 -18.99 -0.32
N ARG A 85 6.18 -17.97 -0.41
CA ARG A 85 7.13 -17.59 0.67
C ARG A 85 6.39 -17.07 1.90
N VAL A 86 5.44 -16.16 1.73
CA VAL A 86 4.58 -15.66 2.82
C VAL A 86 3.85 -16.81 3.50
N SER A 87 3.30 -17.75 2.72
CA SER A 87 2.60 -18.92 3.27
C SER A 87 3.50 -19.80 4.12
N ALA A 88 4.78 -19.92 3.76
CA ALA A 88 5.75 -20.74 4.49
C ALA A 88 6.29 -20.04 5.74
N GLU A 89 6.48 -18.72 5.71
CA GLU A 89 7.14 -17.96 6.77
C GLU A 89 6.16 -17.34 7.79
N ILE A 90 5.02 -16.82 7.32
CA ILE A 90 4.08 -16.03 8.13
C ILE A 90 2.72 -16.72 8.25
N GLY A 91 2.35 -17.53 7.24
CA GLY A 91 1.20 -18.42 7.30
C GLY A 91 0.32 -18.32 6.07
N HIS A 92 -0.36 -19.44 5.78
CA HIS A 92 -1.19 -19.59 4.58
C HIS A 92 -2.31 -18.56 4.49
N ASP A 93 -2.89 -18.19 5.62
CA ASP A 93 -3.96 -17.19 5.68
C ASP A 93 -3.49 -15.82 5.19
N VAL A 94 -2.28 -15.40 5.59
CA VAL A 94 -1.71 -14.11 5.17
C VAL A 94 -1.45 -14.06 3.67
N ALA A 95 -1.06 -15.19 3.08
CA ALA A 95 -0.68 -15.29 1.68
C ALA A 95 -1.84 -15.28 0.67
N ASN A 96 -3.07 -15.55 1.10
CA ASN A 96 -4.24 -15.74 0.22
C ASN A 96 -5.31 -14.65 0.34
N HIS A 97 -5.06 -13.62 1.16
CA HIS A 97 -5.97 -12.51 1.33
C HIS A 97 -5.28 -11.20 0.98
N ALA A 98 -6.05 -10.25 0.47
CA ALA A 98 -5.67 -8.86 0.56
C ALA A 98 -5.86 -8.37 2.01
N TRP A 99 -5.01 -7.45 2.40
CA TRP A 99 -4.98 -6.89 3.74
C TRP A 99 -5.01 -5.39 3.66
N VAL A 100 -5.80 -4.79 4.51
CA VAL A 100 -5.93 -3.34 4.60
C VAL A 100 -5.50 -2.85 5.97
N SER A 101 -5.02 -1.62 6.04
CA SER A 101 -4.63 -1.00 7.30
C SER A 101 -5.79 -1.02 8.29
N LEU A 102 -5.49 -1.14 9.58
CA LEU A 102 -6.44 -1.01 10.67
C LEU A 102 -6.01 0.14 11.55
N ASN A 103 -6.85 1.16 11.70
CA ASN A 103 -6.66 2.25 12.63
C ASN A 103 -7.38 1.97 13.95
N PRO A 104 -6.67 1.80 15.08
CA PRO A 104 -7.30 1.58 16.39
C PRO A 104 -8.05 2.81 16.92
N ALA A 105 -7.79 4.00 16.38
CA ALA A 105 -8.45 5.25 16.72
C ALA A 105 -8.94 5.95 15.44
N PRO A 106 -9.95 5.40 14.76
CA PRO A 106 -10.42 5.93 13.49
C PRO A 106 -11.09 7.30 13.68
N PRO A 107 -11.01 8.19 12.68
CA PRO A 107 -11.67 9.50 12.75
C PRO A 107 -13.18 9.33 12.93
N GLU A 108 -13.84 10.25 13.65
CA GLU A 108 -15.30 10.26 13.77
C GLU A 108 -15.99 10.43 12.40
N PRO A 109 -15.69 11.48 11.61
CA PRO A 109 -16.18 11.55 10.24
C PRO A 109 -15.41 10.59 9.34
N ASP A 110 -16.10 10.06 8.32
CA ASP A 110 -15.44 9.31 7.25
C ASP A 110 -14.53 10.26 6.44
N PRO A 111 -13.21 9.97 6.37
CA PRO A 111 -12.25 10.81 5.65
C PRO A 111 -12.33 10.63 4.13
N LYS A 112 -13.11 9.66 3.62
CA LYS A 112 -13.29 9.39 2.19
C LYS A 112 -11.96 9.21 1.47
N VAL A 113 -11.14 8.28 1.97
CA VAL A 113 -9.87 7.93 1.33
C VAL A 113 -10.15 6.97 0.18
N LEU A 114 -9.78 7.36 -1.04
CA LEU A 114 -9.91 6.51 -2.23
C LEU A 114 -8.94 5.33 -2.14
N SER A 115 -9.41 4.13 -2.49
CA SER A 115 -8.56 2.93 -2.62
C SER A 115 -8.19 2.60 -4.05
N ASP A 116 -9.08 2.90 -5.00
CA ASP A 116 -8.81 2.71 -6.43
C ASP A 116 -9.44 3.90 -7.18
N PRO A 117 -8.64 4.74 -7.88
CA PRO A 117 -9.17 5.84 -8.68
C PRO A 117 -9.82 5.39 -10.00
N GLY A 118 -9.47 4.22 -10.52
CA GLY A 118 -10.03 3.64 -11.74
C GLY A 118 -11.41 3.01 -11.54
N CYS A 119 -11.63 2.45 -10.35
CA CYS A 119 -12.94 2.02 -9.86
C CYS A 119 -13.17 2.72 -8.51
N PRO A 120 -13.92 3.85 -8.42
CA PRO A 120 -13.91 4.75 -7.26
C PRO A 120 -14.49 4.13 -5.98
N THR A 121 -13.71 3.23 -5.38
CA THR A 121 -13.94 2.60 -4.10
C THR A 121 -13.14 3.34 -3.04
N PHE A 122 -13.60 3.22 -1.81
CA PHE A 122 -13.03 3.93 -0.67
C PHE A 122 -12.62 2.91 0.38
N PHE A 123 -11.53 3.22 1.09
CA PHE A 123 -11.23 2.51 2.31
C PHE A 123 -12.33 2.77 3.34
N ASP A 124 -12.67 1.73 4.10
CA ASP A 124 -13.52 1.91 5.26
C ASP A 124 -12.89 2.89 6.26
N ARG A 125 -13.74 3.64 6.97
CA ARG A 125 -13.31 4.61 7.99
C ARG A 125 -12.35 4.01 9.03
N VAL A 126 -12.55 2.75 9.40
CA VAL A 126 -11.70 2.02 10.36
C VAL A 126 -10.32 1.69 9.79
N SER A 127 -10.15 1.74 8.47
CA SER A 127 -8.89 1.49 7.78
C SER A 127 -8.07 2.76 7.54
N ALA A 128 -8.68 3.93 7.75
CA ALA A 128 -8.03 5.22 7.50
C ALA A 128 -7.06 5.59 8.63
N LEU A 129 -5.77 5.68 8.29
CA LEU A 129 -4.67 6.08 9.17
C LEU A 129 -4.35 7.57 9.01
N PRO A 130 -3.81 8.24 10.05
CA PRO A 130 -3.24 9.57 9.91
C PRO A 130 -2.16 9.58 8.84
N LEU A 131 -2.11 10.63 8.02
CA LEU A 131 -1.18 10.76 6.90
C LEU A 131 0.29 10.60 7.30
N SER A 132 0.65 11.02 8.52
CA SER A 132 1.98 10.87 9.10
C SER A 132 2.46 9.41 9.22
N SER A 133 1.53 8.45 9.20
CA SER A 133 1.84 7.01 9.28
C SER A 133 2.38 6.44 7.97
N ILE A 134 2.16 7.11 6.83
CA ILE A 134 2.46 6.55 5.51
C ILE A 134 3.96 6.45 5.24
N ARG A 135 4.71 7.52 5.51
CA ARG A 135 6.15 7.53 5.24
C ARG A 135 6.89 6.40 5.96
N PRO A 136 6.73 6.19 7.29
CA PRO A 136 7.38 5.09 7.98
C PRO A 136 7.07 3.71 7.39
N VAL A 137 5.83 3.49 6.91
CA VAL A 137 5.40 2.22 6.33
C VAL A 137 6.07 1.96 4.97
N VAL A 138 6.11 2.96 4.09
CA VAL A 138 6.74 2.81 2.76
C VAL A 138 8.26 2.65 2.90
N GLU A 139 8.87 3.41 3.82
CA GLU A 139 10.31 3.29 4.10
C GLU A 139 10.67 1.94 4.73
N GLU A 140 9.81 1.39 5.61
CA GLU A 140 9.95 0.00 6.09
C GLU A 140 9.86 -1.00 4.94
N TYR A 141 8.83 -0.89 4.09
CA TYR A 141 8.61 -1.81 2.98
C TYR A 141 9.82 -1.88 2.05
N TYR A 142 10.42 -0.72 1.78
CA TYR A 142 11.68 -0.64 1.03
C TYR A 142 12.85 -1.25 1.81
N ARG A 143 13.07 -0.83 3.05
CA ARG A 143 14.24 -1.25 3.84
C ARG A 143 14.30 -2.75 4.06
N GLU A 144 13.18 -3.38 4.38
CA GLU A 144 13.12 -4.83 4.59
C GLU A 144 13.27 -5.58 3.25
N GLY A 145 12.73 -5.01 2.15
CA GLY A 145 12.98 -5.50 0.80
C GLY A 145 12.52 -6.94 0.57
N THR A 146 11.57 -7.42 1.37
CA THR A 146 11.02 -8.79 1.32
C THR A 146 9.79 -8.91 0.42
N GLY A 147 9.13 -7.77 0.13
CA GLY A 147 7.79 -7.74 -0.47
C GLY A 147 6.69 -8.17 0.50
N PHE A 148 7.04 -8.45 1.77
CA PHE A 148 6.06 -8.82 2.79
C PHE A 148 5.40 -7.57 3.35
N ARG A 149 4.20 -7.78 3.87
CA ARG A 149 3.41 -6.73 4.49
C ARG A 149 4.18 -6.03 5.63
N PRO A 150 4.30 -4.69 5.61
CA PRO A 150 4.97 -3.91 6.66
C PRO A 150 4.39 -4.13 8.07
N THR A 151 5.18 -3.90 9.12
CA THR A 151 4.80 -4.11 10.53
C THR A 151 4.48 -2.82 11.27
N GLN A 152 4.78 -1.65 10.71
CA GLN A 152 4.50 -0.34 11.32
C GLN A 152 2.99 -0.04 11.49
N VAL A 153 2.10 -0.82 10.87
CA VAL A 153 0.64 -0.67 11.00
C VAL A 153 -0.01 -2.00 11.35
N GLN A 154 -1.19 -1.90 11.96
CA GLN A 154 -2.06 -3.06 12.11
C GLN A 154 -2.79 -3.34 10.81
N TRP A 155 -3.19 -4.58 10.63
CA TRP A 155 -3.82 -5.05 9.41
C TRP A 155 -5.03 -5.91 9.72
N VAL A 156 -6.02 -5.79 8.86
CA VAL A 156 -7.23 -6.59 8.86
C VAL A 156 -7.47 -7.11 7.44
N LYS A 157 -8.16 -8.24 7.32
CA LYS A 157 -8.46 -8.81 6.00
C LYS A 157 -9.41 -7.88 5.25
N GLY A 158 -9.17 -7.70 3.96
CA GLY A 158 -10.02 -6.89 3.12
C GLY A 158 -10.05 -7.37 1.68
N HIS A 159 -10.79 -6.63 0.87
CA HIS A 159 -10.84 -6.77 -0.56
C HIS A 159 -9.71 -5.98 -1.23
N TYR A 160 -9.41 -6.33 -2.49
CA TYR A 160 -8.50 -5.56 -3.34
C TYR A 160 -9.00 -4.14 -3.64
N THR A 161 -10.25 -3.84 -3.29
CA THR A 161 -10.92 -2.54 -3.41
C THR A 161 -10.80 -1.66 -2.17
N GLY A 162 -10.07 -2.10 -1.13
CA GLY A 162 -9.82 -1.34 0.10
C GLY A 162 -10.90 -1.49 1.19
N GLU A 163 -12.03 -2.12 0.86
CA GLU A 163 -13.12 -2.45 1.78
C GLU A 163 -12.72 -3.64 2.66
N LEU A 164 -13.17 -3.65 3.92
CA LEU A 164 -13.06 -4.82 4.79
C LEU A 164 -13.91 -5.96 4.23
N TYR A 165 -13.51 -7.20 4.50
CA TYR A 165 -14.52 -8.25 4.53
C TYR A 165 -15.45 -7.87 5.67
N ALA A 166 -16.70 -7.50 5.37
CA ALA A 166 -17.70 -7.36 6.42
C ALA A 166 -17.63 -8.63 7.27
N GLU A 167 -17.38 -8.51 8.57
CA GLU A 167 -17.60 -9.64 9.46
C GLU A 167 -19.06 -10.04 9.25
N GLU A 168 -19.30 -11.21 8.67
CA GLU A 168 -20.53 -11.94 8.98
C GLU A 168 -20.53 -12.00 10.51
N GLU A 169 -21.39 -11.21 11.14
CA GLU A 169 -21.70 -11.35 12.56
C GLU A 169 -21.92 -12.85 12.79
N GLU A 170 -21.00 -13.51 13.51
CA GLU A 170 -21.27 -14.84 14.05
C GLU A 170 -22.51 -14.71 14.95
N ALA A 171 -23.66 -15.09 14.38
CA ALA A 171 -24.94 -15.19 15.04
C ALA A 171 -24.99 -16.39 16.00
#